data_AF-A0A5J4QAH8-F1
#
_entry.id   AF-A0A5J4QAH8-F1
#
_cell.length_a   1.000
_cell.length_b   1.000
_cell.length_c   1.000
_cell.angle_alpha   90.00
_cell.angle_beta   90.00
_cell.angle_gamma   90.00
#
_symmetry.space_group_name_H-M   'P 1'
#
loop_
_entity.id
_entity.type
_entity.pdbx_description
1 polymer ?
#
loop_
_entity_poly.entity_id
_entity_poly.type
_entity_poly.pdbx_seq_one_letter_code
_entity_poly.pdbx_strand_id
1 'polypeptide(L)'
;GEHSGHAYLEQHIIRDSFRDFFKNIVCRYSGYVQYSFNCVGSVGWIFRQALMEVAKEYGMQTGNIISSPMEGLVKYHSRIV
;
A
#
# COMPACT_ATOMS: atom_id res chain seq x y z
N GLY A 1 -2.08 -29.93 8.52
CA GLY A 1 -1.27 -29.05 9.37
C GLY A 1 -0.20 -28.27 8.62
N GLU A 2 0.11 -28.59 7.37
CA GLU A 2 1.34 -28.15 6.70
C GLU A 2 1.16 -26.92 5.79
N HIS A 3 -0.09 -26.61 5.41
CA HIS A 3 -0.42 -25.48 4.53
C HIS A 3 -0.30 -24.11 5.21
N SER A 4 -0.38 -24.05 6.54
CA SER A 4 -0.38 -22.81 7.31
C SER A 4 1.00 -22.17 7.45
N GLY A 5 2.08 -22.95 7.42
CA GLY A 5 3.45 -22.46 7.58
C GLY A 5 3.96 -21.69 6.36
N HIS A 6 3.64 -22.18 5.16
CA HIS A 6 4.05 -21.52 3.90
C HIS A 6 3.34 -20.18 3.69
N ALA A 7 2.03 -20.14 3.90
CA ALA A 7 1.24 -18.90 3.81
C ALA A 7 1.71 -17.84 4.82
N TYR A 8 2.13 -18.25 6.02
CA TYR A 8 2.69 -17.33 7.02
C TYR A 8 4.05 -16.79 6.58
N LEU A 9 4.93 -17.63 6.04
CA LEU A 9 6.25 -17.21 5.55
C LEU A 9 6.14 -16.23 4.37
N GLU A 10 5.26 -16.50 3.41
CA GLU A 10 4.96 -15.60 2.29
C GLU A 10 4.52 -14.22 2.78
N GLN A 11 3.64 -14.19 3.79
CA GLN A 11 3.16 -12.95 4.39
C GLN A 11 4.25 -12.13 5.08
N HIS A 12 5.28 -12.77 5.64
CA HIS A 12 6.44 -12.07 6.20
C HIS A 12 7.32 -11.47 5.12
N ILE A 13 7.64 -12.27 4.09
CA ILE A 13 8.48 -11.83 2.96
C ILE A 13 7.85 -10.62 2.27
N ILE A 14 6.52 -10.62 2.08
CA ILE A 14 5.79 -9.51 1.47
C ILE A 14 5.92 -8.25 2.34
N ARG A 15 5.73 -8.36 3.66
CA ARG A 15 5.86 -7.22 4.58
C ARG A 15 7.28 -6.68 4.63
N ASP A 16 8.27 -7.55 4.70
CA ASP A 16 9.69 -7.15 4.71
C ASP A 16 10.08 -6.45 3.41
N SER A 17 9.59 -6.94 2.26
CA SER A 17 9.77 -6.27 0.98
C SER A 17 9.18 -4.86 0.97
N PHE A 18 8.01 -4.66 1.58
CA PHE A 18 7.43 -3.32 1.73
C PHE A 18 8.19 -2.46 2.74
N ARG A 19 8.72 -3.03 3.83
CA ARG A 19 9.60 -2.30 4.75
C ARG A 19 10.84 -1.81 4.04
N ASP A 20 11.44 -2.63 3.18
CA ASP A 20 12.58 -2.22 2.36
C ASP A 20 12.20 -1.12 1.36
N PHE A 21 11.03 -1.21 0.75
CA PHE A 21 10.50 -0.14 -0.10
C PHE A 21 10.36 1.19 0.67
N PHE A 22 9.77 1.18 1.87
CA PHE A 22 9.65 2.39 2.69
C PHE A 22 11.00 2.93 3.12
N LYS A 23 11.86 2.08 3.68
CA LYS A 23 13.19 2.44 4.18
C LYS A 23 14.08 3.05 3.10
N ASN A 24 14.09 2.45 1.91
CA ASN A 24 15.04 2.81 0.87
C ASN A 24 14.52 3.90 -0.07
N ILE A 25 13.19 4.05 -0.20
CA ILE A 25 12.58 4.98 -1.16
C ILE A 25 11.71 6.02 -0.44
N VAL A 26 10.65 5.60 0.24
CA VAL A 26 9.64 6.55 0.78
C VAL A 26 10.23 7.47 1.85
N CYS A 27 10.97 6.92 2.82
CA CYS A 27 11.53 7.69 3.92
C CYS A 27 12.65 8.66 3.52
N ARG A 28 13.16 8.55 2.28
CA ARG A 28 14.18 9.45 1.74
C ARG A 28 13.61 10.79 1.28
N TYR A 29 12.30 10.88 1.07
CA TYR A 29 11.65 12.16 0.80
C TYR A 29 11.53 12.97 2.09
N SER A 30 12.08 14.19 2.08
CA SER A 30 12.01 15.07 3.25
C SER A 30 10.56 15.39 3.59
N GLY A 31 10.18 15.20 4.86
CA GLY A 31 8.82 15.43 5.31
C GLY A 31 7.78 14.41 4.81
N TYR A 32 8.19 13.23 4.33
CA TYR A 32 7.26 12.21 3.78
C TYR A 32 6.05 11.91 4.68
N VAL A 33 6.24 11.94 6.01
CA VAL A 33 5.17 11.71 7.01
C VAL A 33 4.03 12.73 6.96
N GLN A 34 4.24 13.89 6.35
CA GLN A 34 3.20 14.93 6.17
C GLN A 34 2.24 14.60 5.01
N TYR A 35 2.60 13.64 4.17
CA TYR A 35 1.81 13.20 3.02
C TYR A 35 1.14 11.85 3.30
N SER A 36 0.09 11.55 2.54
CA SER A 36 -0.54 10.22 2.59
C SER A 36 0.12 9.26 1.61
N PHE A 37 0.25 8.00 2.02
CA PHE A 37 0.71 6.92 1.15
C PHE A 37 -0.43 6.49 0.23
N ASN A 38 -0.21 6.64 -1.08
CA ASN A 38 -1.20 6.27 -2.10
C ASN A 38 -0.57 5.21 -3.03
N CYS A 39 -1.37 4.27 -3.52
CA CYS A 39 -0.92 3.22 -4.43
C CYS A 39 -1.98 2.92 -5.49
N VAL A 40 -1.54 2.73 -6.74
CA VAL A 40 -2.41 2.39 -7.86
C VAL A 40 -1.88 1.13 -8.53
N GLY A 41 -2.75 0.16 -8.78
CA GLY A 41 -2.43 -1.06 -9.52
C GLY A 41 -2.89 -2.32 -8.80
N SER A 42 -2.96 -3.42 -9.55
CA SER A 42 -3.47 -4.72 -9.08
C SER A 42 -2.67 -5.28 -7.91
N VAL A 43 -1.33 -5.22 -7.97
CA VAL A 43 -0.45 -5.74 -6.91
C VAL A 43 -0.64 -4.97 -5.60
N GLY A 44 -0.61 -3.64 -5.65
CA GLY A 44 -0.84 -2.80 -4.48
C GLY A 44 -2.23 -3.00 -3.87
N TRP A 45 -3.24 -3.23 -4.72
CA TRP A 45 -4.60 -3.54 -4.26
C TRP A 45 -4.72 -4.90 -3.58
N ILE A 46 -4.11 -5.95 -4.16
CA ILE A 46 -4.12 -7.31 -3.58
C ILE A 46 -3.45 -7.30 -2.22
N PHE A 47 -2.30 -6.63 -2.08
CA PHE A 47 -1.51 -6.58 -0.85
C PHE A 47 -1.75 -5.33 0.00
N ARG A 48 -2.89 -4.64 -0.20
CA ARG A 48 -3.19 -3.36 0.45
C ARG A 48 -3.09 -3.40 1.98
N GLN A 49 -3.47 -4.51 2.61
CA GLN A 49 -3.40 -4.65 4.07
C GLN A 49 -1.96 -4.60 4.58
N ALA A 50 -1.05 -5.32 3.92
CA ALA A 50 0.37 -5.28 4.27
C ALA A 50 0.97 -3.89 4.02
N LEU A 51 0.59 -3.22 2.93
CA LEU A 51 1.01 -1.84 2.67
C LEU A 51 0.51 -0.85 3.73
N MET A 52 -0.75 -0.98 4.17
CA MET A 52 -1.34 -0.14 5.22
C MET A 52 -0.67 -0.35 6.57
N GLU A 53 -0.38 -1.60 6.93
CA GLU A 53 0.36 -1.94 8.14
C GLU A 53 1.76 -1.33 8.12
N VAL A 54 2.52 -1.54 7.05
CA VAL A 54 3.87 -0.98 6.93
C VAL A 54 3.84 0.55 6.86
N ALA A 55 2.92 1.18 6.13
CA ALA A 55 2.79 2.64 6.11
C ALA A 55 2.58 3.21 7.52
N LYS A 56 1.75 2.54 8.34
CA LYS A 56 1.53 2.89 9.74
C LYS A 56 2.78 2.68 10.60
N GLU A 57 3.55 1.61 10.40
CA GLU A 57 4.83 1.37 11.08
C GLU A 57 5.81 2.55 10.87
N TYR A 58 5.80 3.14 9.67
CA TYR A 58 6.64 4.30 9.31
C TYR A 58 5.98 5.66 9.61
N GLY A 59 4.87 5.70 10.35
CA GLY A 59 4.21 6.94 10.76
C GLY A 59 3.54 7.73 9.62
N MET A 60 3.27 7.08 8.49
CA MET A 60 2.63 7.70 7.33
C MET A 60 1.16 7.30 7.26
N GLN A 61 0.26 8.27 7.11
CA GLN A 61 -1.17 7.98 6.92
C GLN A 61 -1.39 7.30 5.56
N THR A 62 -2.26 6.29 5.49
CA THR A 62 -2.64 5.71 4.19
C THR A 62 -3.75 6.54 3.55
N GLY A 63 -3.58 6.88 2.28
CA GLY A 63 -4.59 7.47 1.41
C GLY A 63 -5.25 6.41 0.52
N ASN A 64 -5.35 6.70 -0.77
CA ASN A 64 -5.99 5.84 -1.76
C ASN A 64 -5.07 4.69 -2.17
N ILE A 65 -5.51 3.46 -1.94
CA ILE A 65 -4.97 2.26 -2.59
C ILE A 65 -6.06 1.74 -3.51
N ILE A 66 -5.87 1.78 -4.83
CA ILE A 66 -6.90 1.41 -5.82
C ILE A 66 -6.34 0.45 -6.86
N SER A 67 -7.20 -0.43 -7.39
CA SER A 67 -6.83 -1.44 -8.39
C SER A 67 -6.64 -0.85 -9.79
N SER A 68 -7.45 0.14 -10.16
CA SER A 68 -7.44 0.81 -11.45
C SER A 68 -7.77 2.29 -11.29
N PRO A 69 -7.04 3.19 -11.99
CA PRO A 69 -7.33 4.62 -11.95
C PRO A 69 -8.70 4.98 -12.54
N MET A 70 -9.28 4.10 -13.37
CA MET A 70 -10.58 4.37 -14.01
C MET A 70 -11.72 4.52 -13.00
N GLU A 71 -11.69 3.80 -11.87
CA GLU A 71 -12.71 3.98 -10.81
C GLU A 71 -12.73 5.41 -10.26
N GLY A 72 -11.55 6.03 -10.11
CA GLY A 72 -11.42 7.42 -9.67
C GLY A 72 -11.93 8.40 -10.72
N LEU A 73 -11.61 8.17 -12.00
CA LEU A 73 -12.06 9.01 -13.12
C LEU A 73 -13.59 8.95 -13.27
N VAL A 74 -14.17 7.75 -13.24
CA VAL A 74 -15.63 7.57 -13.29
C VAL A 74 -16.29 8.33 -12.13
N LYS A 75 -15.79 8.18 -10.90
CA LYS A 75 -16.32 8.89 -9.72
C LYS A 75 -16.23 10.41 -9.82
N TYR A 76 -15.15 10.94 -10.39
CA TYR A 76 -14.97 12.38 -10.57
C TYR A 76 -15.98 12.96 -11.57
N HIS A 77 -16.16 12.30 -12.72
CA HIS A 77 -17.08 12.76 -13.77
C HIS A 77 -18.56 12.45 -13.49
N SER A 78 -18.86 11.41 -12.68
CA SER A 78 -20.24 11.09 -12.25
C SER A 78 -20.76 11.98 -11.11
N ARG A 79 -19.92 12.83 -10.51
CA ARG A 79 -20.37 13.87 -9.55
C ARG A 79 -20.85 15.17 -10.24
N ILE A 80 -20.84 15.23 -11.57
CA ILE A 80 -21.26 16.39 -12.37
C ILE A 80 -22.73 16.27 -12.85
N VAL A 81 -23.51 15.33 -12.31
CA VAL A 81 -24.94 15.18 -12.61
C VAL A 81 -25.80 15.41 -11.38
#